data_AF-A0A521L1A7-F1
#
_entry.id   AF-A0A521L1A7-F1
#
_cell.length_a   1.000
_cell.length_b   1.000
_cell.length_c   1.000
_cell.angle_alpha   90.00
_cell.angle_beta   90.00
_cell.angle_gamma   90.00
#
_symmetry.space_group_name_H-M   'P 1'
#
loop_
_entity.id
_entity.type
_entity.pdbx_description
1 polymer ?
#
loop_
_entity_poly.entity_id
_entity_poly.type
_entity_poly.pdbx_seq_one_letter_code
_entity_poly.pdbx_strand_id
1 'polypeptide(L)'
;MTDAIAREPSPTRPTPAYSPGGIASAYVFLAGIFLPLLALAVELLAHASDAQLRIDPIPTPLHALWILTVPLACAWASFRPPQGERAHRRLRACIGFALVTAAFYALVYAVATPLAMIAVLAAGLGLLPLAPLLSFGALLVCARATHRPLAPRGFPLALGLAAGLAIVGTAWIPRLATGYAIDAALGDDAARRATGLWVLRNVIPERALLDRCYFEDPAPPFESDFGVTGRGEGARSRARSAYWLATGKSFNAAEAPEPWLALGRTRSLRNERDERAGVEIGGRVAQLSLSGSRLDGLLDPDALTGYLEWTLTFANAGNAPAEARAELLLPPRAVVSRLTLWIDGEEREAAFAGNAQVRGAYQDVVQVKRLDPALVTQCGPDRVRLQCFPVPPNGPMQVRIGITLPLDPLSAERAALELPRIAEHNFDVSDALERAIWLRSTRAFVDTDGGSSATDDGGEPFRWSTAVPELGLSA
;
A
#
# COMPACT_ATOMS: atom_id res chain seq x y z
N MET A 1 55.78 63.31 -47.80
CA MET A 1 55.58 63.32 -46.34
C MET A 1 54.13 63.68 -46.13
N THR A 2 53.26 62.68 -46.09
CA THR A 2 51.81 62.85 -45.90
C THR A 2 51.33 61.62 -45.15
N ASP A 3 50.97 61.83 -43.89
CA ASP A 3 50.58 60.82 -42.92
C ASP A 3 49.35 60.03 -43.36
N ALA A 4 49.49 58.70 -43.35
CA ALA A 4 48.38 57.77 -43.46
C ALA A 4 47.82 57.53 -42.06
N ILE A 5 46.67 58.15 -41.76
CA ILE A 5 45.90 57.90 -40.55
C ILE A 5 45.32 56.47 -40.65
N ALA A 6 45.90 55.55 -39.87
CA ALA A 6 45.36 54.21 -39.67
C ALA A 6 44.04 54.31 -38.89
N ARG A 7 42.93 53.90 -39.53
CA ARG A 7 41.65 53.68 -38.84
C ARG A 7 41.75 52.41 -38.00
N GLU A 8 41.56 52.54 -36.69
CA GLU A 8 41.37 51.38 -35.81
C GLU A 8 40.12 50.58 -36.22
N PRO A 9 40.17 49.24 -36.21
CA PRO A 9 39.00 48.41 -36.46
C PRO A 9 38.01 48.51 -35.30
N SER A 10 36.76 48.83 -35.62
CA SER A 10 35.63 48.84 -34.69
C SER A 10 35.52 47.52 -33.92
N PRO A 11 35.20 47.54 -32.61
CA PRO A 11 34.99 46.30 -31.84
C PRO A 11 33.83 45.52 -32.46
N THR A 12 34.13 44.33 -32.98
CA THR A 12 33.13 43.38 -33.45
C THR A 12 32.21 43.05 -32.27
N ARG A 13 30.92 43.40 -32.39
CA ARG A 13 29.89 42.91 -31.47
C ARG A 13 30.02 41.39 -31.40
N PRO A 14 30.06 40.76 -30.22
CA PRO A 14 30.02 39.32 -30.14
C PRO A 14 28.74 38.86 -30.85
N THR A 15 28.91 38.07 -31.90
CA THR A 15 27.81 37.42 -32.59
C THR A 15 26.99 36.64 -31.56
N PRO A 16 25.65 36.69 -31.61
CA PRO A 16 24.83 35.90 -30.70
C PRO A 16 25.22 34.43 -30.85
N ALA A 17 25.55 33.81 -29.72
CA ALA A 17 25.83 32.39 -29.63
C ALA A 17 24.63 31.62 -30.20
N TYR A 18 24.87 30.92 -31.31
CA TYR A 18 24.06 29.86 -31.93
C TYR A 18 22.60 29.73 -31.41
N SER A 19 21.64 30.25 -32.17
CA SER A 19 20.23 29.85 -32.07
C SER A 19 20.10 28.47 -32.73
N PRO A 20 19.63 27.42 -32.04
CA PRO A 20 19.27 26.17 -32.72
C PRO A 20 18.29 26.50 -33.86
N GLY A 21 18.42 25.82 -35.00
CA GLY A 21 17.52 26.04 -36.15
C GLY A 21 16.06 25.84 -35.77
N GLY A 22 15.13 26.41 -36.55
CA GLY A 22 13.69 26.46 -36.19
C GLY A 22 13.10 25.10 -35.76
N ILE A 23 13.48 24.01 -36.44
CA ILE A 23 13.05 22.64 -36.10
C ILE A 23 13.59 22.18 -34.74
N ALA A 24 14.87 22.42 -34.45
CA ALA A 24 15.47 22.04 -33.18
C ALA A 24 14.90 22.84 -32.01
N SER A 25 14.60 24.13 -32.22
CA SER A 25 13.93 24.97 -31.22
C SER A 25 12.50 24.49 -30.95
N ALA A 26 11.73 24.17 -32.00
CA ALA A 26 10.39 23.60 -31.87
C ALA A 26 10.39 22.25 -31.14
N TYR A 27 11.36 21.38 -31.44
CA TYR A 27 11.52 20.09 -30.75
C TYR A 27 11.84 20.29 -29.26
N VAL A 28 12.79 21.16 -28.91
CA VAL A 28 13.11 21.44 -27.49
C VAL A 28 11.91 22.01 -26.75
N PHE A 29 11.12 22.87 -27.38
CA PHE A 29 9.90 23.39 -26.77
C PHE A 29 8.85 22.30 -26.54
N LEU A 30 8.50 21.53 -27.58
CA LEU A 30 7.47 20.51 -27.50
C LEU A 30 7.88 19.33 -26.62
N ALA A 31 9.02 18.71 -26.92
CA ALA A 31 9.49 17.49 -26.26
C ALA A 31 10.22 17.76 -24.94
N GLY A 32 10.89 18.91 -24.81
CA GLY A 32 11.70 19.24 -23.64
C GLY A 32 10.99 20.08 -22.60
N ILE A 33 9.92 20.80 -22.94
CA ILE A 33 9.20 21.71 -22.02
C ILE A 33 7.73 21.31 -21.90
N PHE A 34 6.97 21.38 -22.99
CA PHE A 34 5.52 21.21 -22.96
C PHE A 34 5.11 19.79 -22.56
N LEU A 35 5.63 18.78 -23.25
CA LEU A 35 5.27 17.38 -23.02
C LEU A 35 5.61 16.88 -21.60
N PRO A 36 6.82 17.11 -21.04
CA PRO A 36 7.11 16.71 -19.66
C PRO A 36 6.29 17.49 -18.62
N LEU A 37 5.94 18.75 -18.87
CA LEU A 37 5.02 19.49 -17.98
C LEU A 37 3.59 18.91 -18.04
N LEU A 38 3.12 18.57 -19.23
CA LEU A 38 1.82 17.92 -19.41
C LEU A 38 1.80 16.54 -18.74
N ALA A 39 2.85 15.73 -18.93
CA ALA A 39 2.97 14.43 -18.28
C ALA A 39 2.98 14.57 -16.75
N LEU A 40 3.75 15.52 -16.20
CA LEU A 40 3.77 15.82 -14.78
C LEU A 40 2.39 16.27 -14.27
N ALA A 41 1.69 17.13 -15.00
CA ALA A 41 0.35 17.60 -14.63
C ALA A 41 -0.69 16.48 -14.68
N VAL A 42 -0.68 15.64 -15.73
CA VAL A 42 -1.58 14.48 -15.85
C VAL A 42 -1.33 13.50 -14.72
N GLU A 43 -0.07 13.23 -14.38
CA GLU A 43 0.24 12.32 -13.28
C GLU A 43 -0.21 12.89 -11.93
N LEU A 44 0.06 14.17 -11.65
CA LEU A 44 -0.40 14.83 -10.43
C LEU A 44 -1.94 14.87 -10.32
N LEU A 45 -2.67 14.95 -11.43
CA LEU A 45 -4.14 15.07 -11.40
C LEU A 45 -4.85 13.70 -11.46
N ALA A 46 -4.26 12.71 -12.12
CA ALA A 46 -4.96 11.49 -12.51
C ALA A 46 -4.25 10.19 -12.09
N HIS A 47 -2.99 10.23 -11.64
CA HIS A 47 -2.19 9.04 -11.29
C HIS A 47 -2.28 7.95 -12.37
N ALA A 48 -2.22 8.37 -13.64
CA ALA A 48 -2.53 7.53 -14.79
C ALA A 48 -1.51 6.40 -14.96
N SER A 49 -0.25 6.65 -14.61
CA SER A 49 0.83 5.65 -14.68
C SER A 49 0.63 4.52 -13.65
N ASP A 50 0.17 4.85 -12.45
CA ASP A 50 -0.15 3.85 -11.42
C ASP A 50 -1.30 2.95 -11.88
N ALA A 51 -2.37 3.55 -12.40
CA ALA A 51 -3.55 2.82 -12.88
C ALA A 51 -3.24 1.85 -14.04
N GLN A 52 -2.48 2.30 -15.04
CA GLN A 52 -2.27 1.53 -16.29
C GLN A 52 -1.02 0.67 -16.28
N LEU A 53 0.07 1.15 -15.69
CA LEU A 53 1.40 0.53 -15.77
C LEU A 53 1.87 -0.04 -14.43
N ARG A 54 1.10 0.16 -13.35
CA ARG A 54 1.50 -0.15 -11.96
C ARG A 54 2.73 0.63 -11.50
N ILE A 55 3.12 1.72 -12.17
CA ILE A 55 4.31 2.52 -11.85
C ILE A 55 3.87 3.87 -11.29
N ASP A 56 4.36 4.23 -10.12
CA ASP A 56 4.21 5.58 -9.57
C ASP A 56 5.53 6.37 -9.69
N PRO A 57 5.62 7.30 -10.65
CA PRO A 57 6.81 8.11 -10.85
C PRO A 57 6.97 9.24 -9.81
N ILE A 58 5.93 9.57 -9.03
CA ILE A 58 5.90 10.72 -8.11
C ILE A 58 5.41 10.31 -6.70
N PRO A 59 6.12 9.40 -6.01
CA PRO A 59 5.71 8.92 -4.70
C PRO A 59 5.80 9.99 -3.60
N THR A 60 6.55 11.08 -3.83
CA THR A 60 6.70 12.19 -2.88
C THR A 60 6.76 13.54 -3.62
N PRO A 61 6.48 14.68 -2.97
CA PRO A 61 6.62 16.00 -3.61
C PRO A 61 8.03 16.27 -4.14
N LEU A 62 9.05 15.67 -3.50
CA LEU A 62 10.44 15.79 -3.95
C LEU A 62 10.66 15.16 -5.33
N HIS A 63 9.94 14.08 -5.66
CA HIS A 63 10.01 13.48 -7.00
C HIS A 63 9.37 14.40 -8.05
N ALA A 64 8.27 15.08 -7.72
CA ALA A 64 7.67 16.06 -8.63
C ALA A 64 8.63 17.23 -8.91
N LEU A 65 9.25 17.77 -7.86
CA LEU A 65 10.27 18.82 -7.98
C LEU A 65 11.49 18.34 -8.77
N TRP A 66 11.89 17.08 -8.57
CA TRP A 66 12.99 16.47 -9.30
C TRP A 66 12.67 16.34 -10.79
N ILE A 67 11.52 15.80 -11.17
CA ILE A 67 11.07 15.71 -12.57
C ILE A 67 10.96 17.10 -13.20
N LEU A 68 10.47 18.10 -12.47
CA LEU A 68 10.34 19.48 -12.93
C LEU A 68 11.68 20.12 -13.33
N THR A 69 12.82 19.60 -12.84
CA THR A 69 14.14 20.08 -13.27
C THR A 69 14.39 19.90 -14.77
N VAL A 70 13.76 18.91 -15.41
CA VAL A 70 13.88 18.62 -16.85
C VAL A 70 13.32 19.76 -17.71
N PRO A 71 12.02 20.13 -17.62
CA PRO A 71 11.49 21.25 -18.39
C PRO A 71 12.12 22.59 -18.02
N LEU A 72 12.51 22.78 -16.76
CA LEU A 72 13.20 24.01 -16.34
C LEU A 72 14.59 24.15 -16.98
N ALA A 73 15.36 23.07 -17.10
CA ALA A 73 16.65 23.09 -17.76
C ALA A 73 16.52 23.39 -19.27
N CYS A 74 15.53 22.79 -19.94
CA CYS A 74 15.20 23.09 -21.34
C CYS A 74 14.75 24.55 -21.51
N ALA A 75 13.85 25.03 -20.66
CA ALA A 75 13.35 26.41 -20.70
C ALA A 75 14.47 27.44 -20.47
N TRP A 76 15.39 27.19 -19.53
CA TRP A 76 16.54 28.07 -19.31
C TRP A 76 17.46 28.09 -20.53
N ALA A 77 17.73 26.94 -21.14
CA ALA A 77 18.53 26.86 -22.36
C ALA A 77 17.88 27.60 -23.55
N SER A 78 16.55 27.60 -23.66
CA SER A 78 15.82 28.18 -24.80
C SER A 78 15.50 29.67 -24.65
N PHE A 79 15.06 30.14 -23.48
CA PHE A 79 14.50 31.50 -23.33
C PHE A 79 15.49 32.54 -22.78
N ARG A 80 16.49 32.11 -22.00
CA ARG A 80 17.45 33.03 -21.34
C ARG A 80 18.89 32.55 -21.56
N PRO A 81 19.48 32.82 -22.75
CA PRO A 81 20.86 32.43 -23.00
C PRO A 81 21.78 33.05 -21.93
N PRO A 82 22.62 32.25 -21.26
CA PRO A 82 23.38 32.71 -20.11
C PRO A 82 24.39 33.79 -20.50
N GLN A 83 24.29 34.94 -19.85
CA GLN A 83 25.25 36.02 -19.96
C GLN A 83 26.39 35.78 -18.95
N GLY A 84 27.60 35.58 -19.44
CA GLY A 84 28.78 35.34 -18.62
C GLY A 84 29.08 33.86 -18.31
N GLU A 85 30.33 33.60 -17.93
CA GLU A 85 30.86 32.25 -17.77
C GLU A 85 30.20 31.49 -16.61
N ARG A 86 29.92 32.16 -15.49
CA ARG A 86 29.28 31.55 -14.31
C ARG A 86 27.87 31.03 -14.62
N ALA A 87 27.04 31.83 -15.29
CA ALA A 87 25.70 31.43 -15.69
C ALA A 87 25.73 30.24 -16.67
N HIS A 88 26.70 30.25 -17.58
CA HIS A 88 26.90 29.15 -18.53
C HIS A 88 27.31 27.84 -17.85
N ARG A 89 28.24 27.89 -16.89
CA ARG A 89 28.65 26.72 -16.10
C ARG A 89 27.46 26.14 -15.31
N ARG A 90 26.64 27.00 -14.70
CA ARG A 90 25.43 26.56 -13.98
C ARG A 90 24.41 25.90 -14.90
N LEU A 91 24.10 26.50 -16.05
CA LEU A 91 23.20 25.90 -17.04
C LEU A 91 23.68 24.51 -17.49
N ARG A 92 24.98 24.36 -17.78
CA ARG A 92 25.53 23.06 -18.18
C ARG A 92 25.44 22.01 -17.07
N ALA A 93 25.62 22.39 -15.80
CA ALA A 93 25.40 21.49 -14.68
C ALA A 93 23.92 21.09 -14.55
N CYS A 94 22.99 22.04 -14.70
CA CYS A 94 21.55 21.75 -14.69
C CYS A 94 21.13 20.81 -15.84
N ILE A 95 21.67 21.02 -17.06
CA ILE A 95 21.43 20.11 -18.19
C ILE A 95 21.98 18.71 -17.89
N GLY A 96 23.18 18.60 -17.30
CA GLY A 96 23.75 17.31 -16.89
C GLY A 96 22.87 16.59 -15.87
N PHE A 97 22.40 17.30 -14.86
CA PHE A 97 21.48 16.75 -13.85
C PHE A 97 20.15 16.30 -14.47
N ALA A 98 19.54 17.13 -15.32
CA ALA A 98 18.31 16.82 -16.02
C ALA A 98 18.46 15.64 -16.99
N LEU A 99 19.63 15.46 -17.62
CA LEU A 99 19.91 14.31 -18.50
C LEU A 99 19.81 12.99 -17.74
N VAL A 100 20.39 12.90 -16.54
CA VAL A 100 20.27 11.70 -15.71
C VAL A 100 18.82 11.46 -15.31
N THR A 101 18.12 12.52 -14.92
CA THR A 101 16.70 12.45 -14.54
C THR A 101 15.84 11.91 -15.69
N ALA A 102 15.99 12.47 -16.89
CA ALA A 102 15.25 12.03 -18.07
C ALA A 102 15.63 10.61 -18.50
N ALA A 103 16.92 10.25 -18.45
CA ALA A 103 17.38 8.90 -18.76
C ALA A 103 16.84 7.86 -17.77
N PHE A 104 16.83 8.20 -16.48
CA PHE A 104 16.28 7.36 -15.42
C PHE A 104 14.81 7.03 -15.66
N TYR A 105 13.97 8.06 -15.83
CA TYR A 105 12.55 7.83 -16.10
C TYR A 105 12.30 7.20 -17.48
N ALA A 106 13.13 7.47 -18.49
CA ALA A 106 13.04 6.76 -19.77
C ALA A 106 13.28 5.25 -19.61
N LEU A 107 14.17 4.86 -18.69
CA LEU A 107 14.44 3.46 -18.37
C LEU A 107 13.30 2.82 -17.56
N VAL A 108 12.72 3.55 -16.60
CA VAL A 108 11.54 3.10 -15.84
C VAL A 108 10.36 2.82 -16.78
N TYR A 109 10.15 3.68 -17.80
CA TYR A 109 9.11 3.51 -18.80
C TYR A 109 9.51 2.64 -20.00
N ALA A 110 10.72 2.03 -19.99
CA ALA A 110 11.23 1.30 -21.15
C ALA A 110 10.33 0.14 -21.59
N VAL A 111 9.70 -0.57 -20.65
CA VAL A 111 8.75 -1.65 -20.94
C VAL A 111 7.48 -1.13 -21.61
N ALA A 112 7.05 0.08 -21.24
CA ALA A 112 5.87 0.73 -21.82
C ALA A 112 6.17 1.38 -23.20
N THR A 113 7.43 1.72 -23.48
CA THR A 113 7.84 2.43 -24.71
C THR A 113 7.36 1.77 -26.01
N PRO A 114 7.52 0.45 -26.25
CA PRO A 114 7.07 -0.17 -27.50
C PRO A 114 5.54 -0.07 -27.67
N LEU A 115 4.78 -0.31 -26.59
CA LEU A 115 3.32 -0.22 -26.61
C LEU A 115 2.87 1.23 -26.84
N ALA A 116 3.54 2.18 -26.20
CA ALA A 116 3.29 3.61 -26.36
C ALA A 116 3.56 4.06 -27.81
N MET A 117 4.63 3.59 -28.45
CA MET A 117 4.88 3.88 -29.87
C MET A 117 3.75 3.39 -30.77
N ILE A 118 3.23 2.19 -30.53
CA ILE A 118 2.09 1.65 -31.28
C ILE A 118 0.84 2.51 -31.03
N ALA A 119 0.58 2.91 -29.77
CA ALA A 119 -0.55 3.76 -29.41
C ALA A 119 -0.48 5.17 -30.01
N VAL A 120 0.73 5.72 -30.20
CA VAL A 120 0.93 6.97 -30.96
C VAL A 120 0.46 6.79 -32.40
N LEU A 121 0.88 5.71 -33.07
CA LEU A 121 0.53 5.46 -34.47
C LEU A 121 -0.97 5.18 -34.66
N ALA A 122 -1.61 4.53 -33.69
CA ALA A 122 -3.02 4.15 -33.78
C ALA A 122 -3.99 5.28 -33.42
N ALA A 123 -3.69 6.10 -32.39
CA ALA A 123 -4.64 7.06 -31.83
C ALA A 123 -4.02 8.37 -31.33
N GLY A 124 -2.70 8.58 -31.50
CA GLY A 124 -1.99 9.77 -31.00
C GLY A 124 -1.84 9.84 -29.47
N LEU A 125 -2.31 8.83 -28.73
CA LEU A 125 -2.40 8.84 -27.26
C LEU A 125 -1.12 8.38 -26.53
N GLY A 126 -0.15 7.78 -27.24
CA GLY A 126 1.06 7.21 -26.62
C GLY A 126 2.19 8.22 -26.32
N LEU A 127 1.95 9.53 -26.46
CA LEU A 127 3.02 10.53 -26.26
C LEU A 127 3.40 10.72 -24.78
N LEU A 128 2.48 10.47 -23.84
CA LEU A 128 2.74 10.68 -22.41
C LEU A 128 3.78 9.69 -21.85
N PRO A 129 3.68 8.36 -22.06
CA PRO A 129 4.73 7.43 -21.62
C PRO A 129 6.08 7.66 -22.33
N LEU A 130 6.08 8.27 -23.51
CA LEU A 130 7.30 8.61 -24.26
C LEU A 130 7.95 9.92 -23.80
N ALA A 131 7.29 10.71 -22.93
CA ALA A 131 7.77 12.02 -22.52
C ALA A 131 9.21 12.01 -21.95
N PRO A 132 9.62 11.06 -21.08
CA PRO A 132 10.99 11.04 -20.56
C PRO A 132 12.04 10.79 -21.67
N LEU A 133 11.74 9.88 -22.60
CA LEU A 133 12.64 9.55 -23.71
C LEU A 133 12.80 10.73 -24.68
N LEU A 134 11.69 11.39 -25.02
CA LEU A 134 11.71 12.57 -25.88
C LEU A 134 12.38 13.78 -25.19
N SER A 135 12.19 13.94 -23.88
CA SER A 135 12.88 14.96 -23.07
C SER A 135 14.38 14.72 -23.02
N PHE A 136 14.82 13.46 -22.93
CA PHE A 136 16.24 13.10 -22.98
C PHE A 136 16.87 13.54 -24.32
N GLY A 137 16.18 13.30 -25.44
CA GLY A 137 16.59 13.79 -26.76
C GLY A 137 16.70 15.32 -26.82
N ALA A 138 15.71 16.05 -26.28
CA ALA A 138 15.73 17.52 -26.22
C ALA A 138 16.91 18.05 -25.38
N LEU A 139 17.22 17.41 -24.25
CA LEU A 139 18.36 17.75 -23.41
C LEU A 139 19.71 17.49 -24.09
N LEU A 140 19.83 16.47 -24.93
CA LEU A 140 21.04 16.25 -25.75
C LEU A 140 21.24 17.38 -26.76
N VAL A 141 20.16 17.89 -27.35
CA VAL A 141 20.20 19.08 -28.23
C VAL A 141 20.68 20.30 -27.44
N CYS A 142 20.11 20.54 -26.26
CA CYS A 142 20.54 21.63 -25.36
C CYS A 142 22.01 21.49 -24.93
N ALA A 143 22.47 20.28 -24.59
CA ALA A 143 23.85 20.00 -24.20
C ALA A 143 24.84 20.29 -25.34
N ARG A 144 24.48 19.94 -26.58
CA ARG A 144 25.29 20.25 -27.78
C ARG A 144 25.28 21.75 -28.09
N ALA A 145 24.12 22.39 -28.07
CA ALA A 145 23.98 23.83 -28.36
C ALA A 145 24.73 24.71 -27.35
N THR A 146 24.86 24.26 -26.10
CA THR A 146 25.59 24.98 -25.04
C THR A 146 27.07 24.59 -24.96
N HIS A 147 27.60 23.78 -25.88
CA HIS A 147 29.02 23.45 -25.88
C HIS A 147 29.87 24.64 -26.39
N ARG A 148 30.84 25.11 -25.60
CA ARG A 148 31.84 26.11 -26.02
C ARG A 148 33.23 25.45 -26.18
N PRO A 149 33.91 25.61 -27.33
CA PRO A 149 35.19 24.94 -27.61
C PRO A 149 36.38 25.43 -26.77
N LEU A 150 36.29 26.63 -26.16
CA LEU A 150 37.38 27.25 -25.40
C LEU A 150 37.29 27.09 -23.86
N ALA A 151 36.22 26.49 -23.33
CA ALA A 151 36.12 26.22 -21.89
C ALA A 151 36.76 24.86 -21.55
N PRO A 152 37.38 24.67 -20.37
CA PRO A 152 37.87 23.36 -19.95
C PRO A 152 36.77 22.32 -20.13
N ARG A 153 37.06 21.31 -20.95
CA ARG A 153 36.09 20.35 -21.48
C ARG A 153 35.28 19.73 -20.34
N GLY A 154 33.95 19.79 -20.44
CA GLY A 154 33.03 18.86 -19.78
C GLY A 154 32.80 19.00 -18.27
N PHE A 155 33.68 19.66 -17.49
CA PHE A 155 33.59 19.66 -16.02
C PHE A 155 32.21 20.03 -15.43
N PRO A 156 31.54 21.14 -15.81
CA PRO A 156 30.24 21.48 -15.24
C PRO A 156 29.13 20.50 -15.63
N LEU A 157 29.16 19.97 -16.86
CA LEU A 157 28.20 18.96 -17.31
C LEU A 157 28.40 17.64 -16.54
N ALA A 158 29.65 17.22 -16.39
CA ALA A 158 30.03 16.02 -15.64
C ALA A 158 29.66 16.13 -14.16
N LEU A 159 29.82 17.31 -13.55
CA LEU A 159 29.36 17.57 -12.18
C LEU A 159 27.84 17.43 -12.07
N GLY A 160 27.09 17.95 -13.05
CA GLY A 160 25.64 17.77 -13.14
C GLY A 160 25.23 16.31 -13.27
N LEU A 161 25.88 15.56 -14.15
CA LEU A 161 25.67 14.11 -14.32
C LEU A 161 25.97 13.35 -13.01
N ALA A 162 27.10 13.64 -12.36
CA ALA A 162 27.47 13.01 -11.10
C ALA A 162 26.46 13.32 -9.99
N ALA A 163 26.00 14.58 -9.88
CA ALA A 163 24.96 14.96 -8.94
C ALA A 163 23.63 14.26 -9.23
N GLY A 164 23.25 14.13 -10.50
CA GLY A 164 22.05 13.39 -10.93
C GLY A 164 22.12 11.92 -10.53
N LEU A 165 23.26 11.26 -10.79
CA LEU A 165 23.48 9.86 -10.41
C LEU A 165 23.46 9.67 -8.89
N ALA A 166 24.03 10.62 -8.14
CA ALA A 166 23.97 10.60 -6.68
C ALA A 166 22.53 10.70 -6.17
N ILE A 167 21.70 11.60 -6.73
CA ILE A 167 20.28 11.72 -6.36
C ILE A 167 19.52 10.43 -6.66
N VAL A 168 19.68 9.85 -7.86
CA VAL A 168 19.08 8.55 -8.21
C VAL A 168 19.49 7.49 -7.17
N GLY A 169 20.79 7.38 -6.85
CA GLY A 169 21.27 6.42 -5.86
C GLY A 169 20.66 6.64 -4.48
N THR A 170 20.60 7.88 -4.00
CA THR A 170 20.01 8.22 -2.69
C THR A 170 18.52 7.96 -2.61
N ALA A 171 17.77 8.17 -3.71
CA ALA A 171 16.34 7.89 -3.76
C ALA A 171 16.04 6.38 -3.68
N TRP A 172 17.00 5.53 -4.05
CA TRP A 172 16.85 4.07 -4.10
C TRP A 172 17.30 3.35 -2.85
N ILE A 173 18.30 3.89 -2.15
CA ILE A 173 18.86 3.28 -0.93
C ILE A 173 17.76 2.87 0.07
N PRO A 174 16.77 3.71 0.41
CA PRO A 174 15.73 3.32 1.35
C PRO A 174 14.93 2.10 0.89
N ARG A 175 14.56 2.05 -0.41
CA ARG A 175 13.80 0.93 -0.97
C ARG A 175 14.58 -0.38 -0.93
N LEU A 176 15.84 -0.34 -1.35
CA LEU A 176 16.73 -1.52 -1.31
C LEU A 176 17.02 -1.97 0.12
N ALA A 177 17.23 -1.02 1.04
CA ALA A 177 17.46 -1.31 2.45
C ALA A 177 16.24 -1.98 3.09
N THR A 178 15.03 -1.49 2.83
CA THR A 178 13.78 -2.10 3.33
C THR A 178 13.61 -3.51 2.78
N GLY A 179 13.78 -3.73 1.47
CA GLY A 179 13.67 -5.05 0.87
C GLY A 179 14.70 -6.05 1.42
N TYR A 180 15.96 -5.64 1.50
CA TYR A 180 17.02 -6.45 2.10
C TYR A 180 16.74 -6.78 3.57
N ALA A 181 16.25 -5.81 4.35
CA ALA A 181 15.96 -6.01 5.76
C ALA A 181 14.79 -6.98 5.98
N ILE A 182 13.74 -6.92 5.15
CA ILE A 182 12.64 -7.91 5.14
C ILE A 182 13.20 -9.31 4.86
N ASP A 183 14.00 -9.45 3.81
CA ASP A 183 14.57 -10.75 3.42
C ASP A 183 15.52 -11.31 4.47
N ALA A 184 16.34 -10.45 5.08
CA ALA A 184 17.20 -10.82 6.19
C ALA A 184 16.38 -11.28 7.41
N ALA A 185 15.33 -10.55 7.78
CA ALA A 185 14.47 -10.83 8.93
C ALA A 185 13.62 -12.09 8.80
N LEU A 186 13.36 -12.55 7.56
CA LEU A 186 12.61 -13.78 7.29
C LEU A 186 13.50 -14.95 6.87
N GLY A 187 14.81 -14.76 6.82
CA GLY A 187 15.77 -15.80 6.42
C GLY A 187 16.04 -16.85 7.51
N ASP A 188 16.62 -17.98 7.10
CA ASP A 188 16.92 -19.11 7.98
C ASP A 188 18.16 -18.89 8.86
N ASP A 189 19.09 -18.04 8.44
CA ASP A 189 20.29 -17.70 9.20
C ASP A 189 19.96 -16.80 10.40
N ALA A 190 20.21 -17.30 11.62
CA ALA A 190 19.92 -16.60 12.87
C ALA A 190 20.65 -15.26 13.01
N ALA A 191 21.91 -15.15 12.58
CA ALA A 191 22.69 -13.91 12.69
C ALA A 191 22.16 -12.85 11.71
N ARG A 192 21.86 -13.28 10.47
CA ARG A 192 21.25 -12.42 9.46
C ARG A 192 19.84 -11.97 9.87
N ARG A 193 19.06 -12.87 10.48
CA ARG A 193 17.72 -12.58 11.01
C ARG A 193 17.75 -11.52 12.09
N ALA A 194 18.63 -11.66 13.09
CA ALA A 194 18.78 -10.69 14.16
C ALA A 194 19.16 -9.31 13.61
N THR A 195 20.07 -9.28 12.63
CA THR A 195 20.49 -8.04 11.95
C THR A 195 19.33 -7.41 11.18
N GLY A 196 18.58 -8.20 10.40
CA GLY A 196 17.40 -7.73 9.66
C GLY A 196 16.34 -7.13 10.58
N LEU A 197 16.00 -7.83 11.67
CA LEU A 197 15.04 -7.33 12.66
C LEU A 197 15.53 -6.05 13.34
N TRP A 198 16.83 -5.94 13.65
CA TRP A 198 17.39 -4.72 14.21
C TRP A 198 17.25 -3.54 13.24
N VAL A 199 17.55 -3.74 11.95
CA VAL A 199 17.41 -2.71 10.91
C VAL A 199 15.95 -2.28 10.75
N LEU A 200 15.01 -3.23 10.70
CA LEU A 200 13.58 -2.95 10.60
C LEU A 200 13.06 -2.15 11.80
N ARG A 201 13.57 -2.43 13.01
CA ARG A 201 13.11 -1.78 14.25
C ARG A 201 13.73 -0.40 14.50
N ASN A 202 14.96 -0.16 14.05
CA ASN A 202 15.74 1.01 14.46
C ASN A 202 16.13 1.96 13.32
N VAL A 203 16.17 1.48 12.08
CA VAL A 203 16.70 2.26 10.93
C VAL A 203 15.61 2.58 9.93
N ILE A 204 14.79 1.58 9.58
CA ILE A 204 13.72 1.76 8.60
C ILE A 204 12.52 2.46 9.26
N PRO A 205 12.02 3.57 8.70
CA PRO A 205 10.81 4.22 9.20
C PRO A 205 9.62 3.26 9.11
N GLU A 206 8.80 3.19 10.15
CA GLU A 206 7.61 2.32 10.20
C GLU A 206 6.70 2.52 8.99
N ARG A 207 6.47 3.79 8.59
CA ARG A 207 5.68 4.13 7.39
C ARG A 207 6.21 3.47 6.12
N ALA A 208 7.53 3.36 5.95
CA ALA A 208 8.13 2.76 4.75
C ALA A 208 7.93 1.23 4.72
N LEU A 209 7.88 0.58 5.89
CA LEU A 209 7.55 -0.84 6.01
C LEU A 209 6.04 -1.09 5.83
N LEU A 210 5.21 -0.20 6.39
CA LEU A 210 3.76 -0.25 6.26
C LEU A 210 3.30 -0.04 4.80
N ASP A 211 3.96 0.86 4.07
CA ASP A 211 3.72 1.09 2.63
C ASP A 211 3.87 -0.21 1.81
N ARG A 212 4.88 -1.03 2.13
CA ARG A 212 5.09 -2.35 1.50
C ARG A 212 4.05 -3.41 1.90
N CYS A 213 3.32 -3.21 2.99
CA CYS A 213 2.23 -4.10 3.41
C CYS A 213 0.94 -3.87 2.61
N TYR A 214 0.73 -2.62 2.17
CA TYR A 214 -0.44 -2.21 1.40
C TYR A 214 -0.18 -2.22 -0.11
N PHE A 215 1.00 -1.82 -0.57
CA PHE A 215 1.25 -1.58 -1.99
C PHE A 215 2.31 -2.51 -2.56
N GLU A 216 1.99 -3.10 -3.72
CA GLU A 216 2.99 -3.71 -4.59
C GLU A 216 3.67 -2.62 -5.41
N ASP A 217 4.79 -2.11 -4.91
CA ASP A 217 5.71 -1.33 -5.72
C ASP A 217 6.29 -2.26 -6.80
N PRO A 218 6.16 -1.97 -8.11
CA PRO A 218 6.91 -2.73 -9.10
C PRO A 218 8.40 -2.56 -8.81
N ALA A 219 9.04 -3.68 -8.52
CA ALA A 219 10.48 -3.75 -8.38
C ALA A 219 11.11 -3.12 -9.64
N PRO A 220 11.99 -2.13 -9.50
CA PRO A 220 12.73 -1.63 -10.64
C PRO A 220 13.47 -2.75 -11.39
N PRO A 221 13.77 -2.57 -12.69
CA PRO A 221 14.30 -3.63 -13.55
C PRO A 221 15.61 -4.28 -13.09
N PHE A 222 16.31 -3.72 -12.09
CA PHE A 222 17.60 -4.19 -11.58
C PHE A 222 17.57 -4.66 -10.13
N GLU A 223 16.41 -4.69 -9.46
CA GLU A 223 16.32 -5.07 -8.03
C GLU A 223 16.75 -6.54 -7.80
N SER A 224 16.50 -7.43 -8.77
CA SER A 224 16.96 -8.82 -8.73
C SER A 224 18.48 -8.97 -8.73
N ASP A 225 19.20 -8.04 -9.34
CA ASP A 225 20.66 -8.10 -9.48
C ASP A 225 21.38 -7.80 -8.16
N PHE A 226 20.68 -7.19 -7.19
CA PHE A 226 21.18 -6.91 -5.84
C PHE A 226 20.81 -7.99 -4.82
N GLY A 227 20.27 -9.13 -5.25
CA GLY A 227 19.89 -10.23 -4.35
C GLY A 227 18.75 -9.87 -3.40
N VAL A 228 17.97 -8.83 -3.72
CA VAL A 228 16.72 -8.49 -3.03
C VAL A 228 15.61 -9.29 -3.70
N THR A 229 15.02 -10.25 -2.98
CA THR A 229 13.95 -11.12 -3.48
C THR A 229 12.58 -10.44 -3.38
N GLY A 230 12.52 -9.16 -3.79
CA GLY A 230 11.29 -8.38 -3.89
C GLY A 230 10.43 -8.74 -5.11
N ARG A 231 10.87 -9.69 -5.94
CA ARG A 231 10.12 -10.22 -7.08
C ARG A 231 9.27 -11.41 -6.64
N GLY A 232 7.97 -11.35 -6.94
CA GLY A 232 7.11 -12.53 -7.02
C GLY A 232 5.87 -12.49 -6.13
N GLU A 233 5.00 -13.46 -6.36
CA GLU A 233 3.83 -13.73 -5.53
C GLU A 233 4.25 -13.83 -4.05
N GLY A 234 3.55 -13.10 -3.17
CA GLY A 234 3.80 -13.12 -1.72
C GLY A 234 4.72 -12.02 -1.17
N ALA A 235 5.19 -11.07 -1.98
CA ALA A 235 5.97 -9.92 -1.48
C ALA A 235 5.23 -9.12 -0.38
N ARG A 236 3.93 -8.86 -0.55
CA ARG A 236 3.08 -8.24 0.48
C ARG A 236 2.99 -9.09 1.75
N SER A 237 2.79 -10.40 1.60
CA SER A 237 2.72 -11.34 2.72
C SER A 237 4.01 -11.34 3.55
N ARG A 238 5.17 -11.32 2.87
CA ARG A 238 6.48 -11.16 3.51
C ARG A 238 6.60 -9.82 4.23
N ALA A 239 6.20 -8.72 3.61
CA ALA A 239 6.22 -7.40 4.24
C ALA A 239 5.34 -7.35 5.50
N ARG A 240 4.12 -7.92 5.45
CA ARG A 240 3.19 -8.03 6.60
C ARG A 240 3.80 -8.85 7.74
N SER A 241 4.44 -9.97 7.39
CA SER A 241 5.14 -10.82 8.37
C SER A 241 6.31 -10.08 9.04
N ALA A 242 7.11 -9.37 8.24
CA ALA A 242 8.21 -8.55 8.74
C ALA A 242 7.72 -7.37 9.60
N TYR A 243 6.59 -6.75 9.24
CA TYR A 243 5.95 -5.69 10.02
C TYR A 243 5.50 -6.20 11.40
N TRP A 244 4.84 -7.37 11.46
CA TRP A 244 4.48 -8.01 12.73
C TRP A 244 5.72 -8.32 13.57
N LEU A 245 6.76 -8.90 12.98
CA LEU A 245 8.00 -9.21 13.72
C LEU A 245 8.73 -7.96 14.21
N ALA A 246 8.68 -6.87 13.46
CA ALA A 246 9.32 -5.61 13.83
C ALA A 246 8.54 -4.87 14.92
N THR A 247 7.22 -4.76 14.79
CA THR A 247 6.37 -3.86 15.61
C THR A 247 5.55 -4.59 16.67
N GLY A 248 5.27 -5.88 16.50
CA GLY A 248 4.31 -6.64 17.31
C GLY A 248 2.85 -6.30 17.02
N LYS A 249 2.55 -5.53 15.98
CA LYS A 249 1.21 -5.09 15.58
C LYS A 249 0.84 -5.65 14.23
N SER A 250 -0.45 -5.92 14.00
CA SER A 250 -0.94 -6.22 12.66
C SER A 250 -0.85 -4.96 11.79
N PHE A 251 -0.64 -5.11 10.49
CA PHE A 251 -0.51 -3.95 9.60
C PHE A 251 -1.82 -3.13 9.54
N ASN A 252 -2.97 -3.77 9.77
CA ASN A 252 -4.29 -3.14 9.84
C ASN A 252 -4.59 -2.42 11.17
N ALA A 253 -3.72 -2.57 12.18
CA ALA A 253 -3.79 -1.79 13.42
C ALA A 253 -3.35 -0.33 13.19
N ALA A 254 -2.48 -0.09 12.22
CA ALA A 254 -2.07 1.24 11.80
C ALA A 254 -2.99 1.78 10.70
N GLU A 255 -3.13 3.10 10.65
CA GLU A 255 -3.82 3.75 9.54
C GLU A 255 -3.06 3.51 8.23
N ALA A 256 -3.78 3.19 7.16
CA ALA A 256 -3.17 2.93 5.87
C ALA A 256 -2.38 4.18 5.40
N PRO A 257 -1.18 4.01 4.82
CA PRO A 257 -0.42 5.15 4.35
C PRO A 257 -1.16 5.87 3.23
N GLU A 258 -1.62 7.09 3.51
CA GLU A 258 -2.21 7.94 2.48
C GLU A 258 -1.12 8.49 1.55
N PRO A 259 -1.33 8.47 0.22
CA PRO A 259 -0.46 9.17 -0.70
C PRO A 259 -0.47 10.67 -0.39
N TRP A 260 0.68 11.32 -0.58
CA TRP A 260 0.82 12.76 -0.31
C TRP A 260 -0.06 13.63 -1.23
N LEU A 261 -0.51 13.09 -2.36
CA LEU A 261 -1.56 13.67 -3.18
C LEU A 261 -2.85 12.84 -3.05
N ALA A 262 -3.85 13.42 -2.38
CA ALA A 262 -5.19 12.84 -2.26
C ALA A 262 -6.08 13.06 -3.51
N LEU A 263 -5.55 13.71 -4.57
CA LEU A 263 -6.28 13.93 -5.81
C LEU A 263 -6.26 12.65 -6.67
N GLY A 264 -7.28 11.82 -6.47
CA GLY A 264 -7.50 10.57 -7.18
C GLY A 264 -7.44 9.38 -6.24
N ARG A 265 -8.61 8.90 -5.80
CA ARG A 265 -8.81 7.77 -4.85
C ARG A 265 -8.33 6.40 -5.40
N THR A 266 -7.15 6.27 -6.00
CA THR A 266 -6.85 5.12 -6.87
C THR A 266 -6.07 3.98 -6.20
N ARG A 267 -5.27 4.23 -5.16
CA ARG A 267 -4.48 3.15 -4.53
C ARG A 267 -5.28 2.24 -3.59
N SER A 268 -6.06 2.82 -2.68
CA SER A 268 -6.88 2.04 -1.71
C SER A 268 -7.95 1.17 -2.40
N LEU A 269 -8.72 1.74 -3.35
CA LEU A 269 -9.79 1.03 -4.07
C LEU A 269 -9.28 -0.15 -4.94
N ARG A 270 -8.01 -0.11 -5.37
CA ARG A 270 -7.39 -1.18 -6.17
C ARG A 270 -7.07 -2.40 -5.32
N ASN A 271 -6.53 -2.18 -4.11
CA ASN A 271 -6.23 -3.24 -3.16
C ASN A 271 -7.48 -4.03 -2.79
N GLU A 272 -8.59 -3.34 -2.52
CA GLU A 272 -9.88 -3.95 -2.23
C GLU A 272 -10.43 -4.83 -3.37
N ARG A 273 -10.02 -4.60 -4.62
CA ARG A 273 -10.48 -5.37 -5.79
C ARG A 273 -9.58 -6.56 -6.08
N ASP A 274 -8.27 -6.38 -6.00
CA ASP A 274 -7.27 -7.43 -6.27
C ASP A 274 -7.19 -8.44 -5.11
N GLU A 275 -7.59 -8.06 -3.89
CA GLU A 275 -7.59 -8.96 -2.73
C GLU A 275 -8.91 -9.72 -2.53
N ARG A 276 -9.97 -9.48 -3.31
CA ARG A 276 -11.28 -10.17 -3.16
C ARG A 276 -11.16 -11.68 -3.35
N ALA A 277 -11.91 -12.46 -2.55
CA ALA A 277 -11.80 -13.91 -2.47
C ALA A 277 -10.38 -14.47 -2.16
N GLY A 278 -9.45 -13.61 -1.75
CA GLY A 278 -8.11 -13.97 -1.28
C GLY A 278 -8.14 -14.65 0.08
N VAL A 279 -7.03 -15.32 0.41
CA VAL A 279 -6.89 -16.05 1.67
C VAL A 279 -6.47 -15.11 2.81
N GLU A 280 -5.67 -14.09 2.55
CA GLU A 280 -5.18 -13.15 3.58
C GLU A 280 -6.22 -12.09 3.96
N ILE A 281 -6.10 -11.55 5.17
CA ILE A 281 -6.82 -10.33 5.54
C ILE A 281 -6.16 -9.19 4.77
N GLY A 282 -6.96 -8.57 3.91
CA GLY A 282 -6.53 -7.45 3.09
C GLY A 282 -6.37 -6.16 3.89
N GLY A 283 -6.07 -5.07 3.20
CA GLY A 283 -6.14 -3.74 3.81
C GLY A 283 -7.55 -3.38 4.28
N ARG A 284 -7.68 -2.43 5.22
CA ARG A 284 -8.98 -1.89 5.63
C ARG A 284 -9.80 -1.43 4.42
N VAL A 285 -11.05 -1.89 4.37
CA VAL A 285 -12.03 -1.56 3.35
C VAL A 285 -12.77 -0.31 3.80
N ALA A 286 -12.75 0.73 2.96
CA ALA A 286 -13.42 1.98 3.28
C ALA A 286 -14.93 1.76 3.45
N GLN A 287 -15.54 2.39 4.46
CA GLN A 287 -17.00 2.39 4.69
C GLN A 287 -17.59 1.02 5.10
N LEU A 288 -16.76 0.01 5.31
CA LEU A 288 -17.16 -1.27 5.88
C LEU A 288 -16.89 -1.26 7.38
N SER A 289 -17.89 -1.60 8.20
CA SER A 289 -17.75 -1.57 9.66
C SER A 289 -18.47 -2.74 10.34
N LEU A 290 -18.03 -3.08 11.56
CA LEU A 290 -18.77 -3.92 12.49
C LEU A 290 -19.72 -3.03 13.29
N SER A 291 -21.03 -3.24 13.14
CA SER A 291 -22.10 -2.47 13.79
C SER A 291 -22.74 -3.19 14.97
N GLY A 292 -22.60 -4.52 15.07
CA GLY A 292 -23.10 -5.32 16.19
C GLY A 292 -22.18 -6.48 16.54
N SER A 293 -21.97 -6.73 17.84
CA SER A 293 -21.25 -7.88 18.37
C SER A 293 -21.95 -8.41 19.63
N ARG A 294 -22.55 -9.58 19.51
CA ARG A 294 -23.30 -10.23 20.60
C ARG A 294 -22.75 -11.63 20.85
N LEU A 295 -22.44 -11.92 22.11
CA LEU A 295 -21.97 -13.23 22.54
C LEU A 295 -22.98 -13.83 23.52
N ASP A 296 -23.60 -14.95 23.16
CA ASP A 296 -24.45 -15.72 24.05
C ASP A 296 -23.72 -17.02 24.44
N GLY A 297 -23.81 -17.47 25.69
CA GLY A 297 -23.04 -18.59 26.20
C GLY A 297 -23.78 -19.48 27.17
N LEU A 298 -23.52 -20.79 27.07
CA LEU A 298 -24.01 -21.84 27.95
C LEU A 298 -22.79 -22.58 28.52
N LEU A 299 -22.66 -22.59 29.84
CA LEU A 299 -21.49 -23.09 30.55
C LEU A 299 -21.89 -24.23 31.49
N ASP A 300 -21.12 -25.31 31.46
CA ASP A 300 -21.20 -26.40 32.42
C ASP A 300 -19.83 -26.60 33.08
N PRO A 301 -19.57 -25.92 34.23
CA PRO A 301 -18.33 -26.03 34.96
C PRO A 301 -18.06 -27.43 35.52
N ASP A 302 -19.09 -28.25 35.75
CA ASP A 302 -18.92 -29.60 36.27
C ASP A 302 -18.40 -30.55 35.18
N ALA A 303 -18.84 -30.36 33.94
CA ALA A 303 -18.29 -31.04 32.77
C ALA A 303 -17.07 -30.33 32.15
N LEU A 304 -16.63 -29.20 32.71
CA LEU A 304 -15.58 -28.32 32.18
C LEU A 304 -15.77 -28.00 30.69
N THR A 305 -17.00 -27.74 30.27
CA THR A 305 -17.34 -27.46 28.87
C THR A 305 -18.22 -26.22 28.74
N GLY A 306 -18.16 -25.58 27.59
CA GLY A 306 -18.95 -24.42 27.24
C GLY A 306 -19.31 -24.40 25.77
N TYR A 307 -20.42 -23.73 25.47
CA TYR A 307 -20.85 -23.40 24.13
C TYR A 307 -21.13 -21.91 24.04
N LEU A 308 -20.51 -21.22 23.08
CA LEU A 308 -20.73 -19.81 22.80
C LEU A 308 -21.31 -19.65 21.40
N GLU A 309 -22.26 -18.75 21.25
CA GLU A 309 -22.73 -18.25 19.96
C GLU A 309 -22.31 -16.78 19.83
N TRP A 310 -21.46 -16.49 18.84
CA TRP A 310 -20.99 -15.15 18.56
C TRP A 310 -21.63 -14.60 17.29
N THR A 311 -22.59 -13.69 17.46
CA THR A 311 -23.25 -12.99 16.37
C THR A 311 -22.52 -11.68 16.05
N LEU A 312 -22.10 -11.55 14.80
CA LEU A 312 -21.44 -10.36 14.24
C LEU A 312 -22.33 -9.75 13.16
N THR A 313 -22.53 -8.44 13.22
CA THR A 313 -23.30 -7.68 12.22
C THR A 313 -22.38 -6.66 11.56
N PHE A 314 -22.24 -6.76 10.24
CA PHE A 314 -21.45 -5.87 9.41
C PHE A 314 -22.35 -4.89 8.67
N ALA A 315 -21.91 -3.65 8.53
CA ALA A 315 -22.58 -2.60 7.75
C ALA A 315 -21.62 -2.04 6.69
N ASN A 316 -22.15 -1.77 5.50
CA ASN A 316 -21.41 -1.18 4.39
C ASN A 316 -22.11 0.10 3.94
N ALA A 317 -21.52 1.27 4.24
CA ALA A 317 -22.05 2.57 3.81
C ALA A 317 -21.65 2.95 2.38
N GLY A 318 -20.93 2.07 1.68
CA GLY A 318 -20.53 2.24 0.29
C GLY A 318 -21.64 1.91 -0.71
N ASN A 319 -21.37 2.22 -1.97
CA ASN A 319 -22.28 1.99 -3.09
C ASN A 319 -22.01 0.68 -3.85
N ALA A 320 -21.07 -0.13 -3.39
CA ALA A 320 -20.68 -1.41 -3.98
C ALA A 320 -20.59 -2.49 -2.89
N PRO A 321 -20.81 -3.78 -3.23
CA PRO A 321 -20.63 -4.87 -2.29
C PRO A 321 -19.17 -4.98 -1.84
N ALA A 322 -18.98 -5.29 -0.56
CA ALA A 322 -17.68 -5.45 0.10
C ALA A 322 -17.53 -6.85 0.71
N GLU A 323 -16.31 -7.23 1.08
CA GLU A 323 -16.01 -8.49 1.80
C GLU A 323 -15.47 -8.15 3.19
N ALA A 324 -16.17 -8.59 4.23
CA ALA A 324 -15.66 -8.53 5.60
C ALA A 324 -14.79 -9.76 5.88
N ARG A 325 -13.58 -9.53 6.40
CA ARG A 325 -12.65 -10.57 6.81
C ARG A 325 -12.14 -10.30 8.21
N ALA A 326 -12.11 -11.34 9.02
CA ALA A 326 -11.54 -11.30 10.35
C ALA A 326 -10.77 -12.57 10.67
N GLU A 327 -9.74 -12.45 11.49
CA GLU A 327 -9.09 -13.56 12.14
C GLU A 327 -9.52 -13.54 13.60
N LEU A 328 -10.15 -14.61 14.03
CA LEU A 328 -10.66 -14.78 15.38
C LEU A 328 -9.68 -15.67 16.13
N LEU A 329 -9.25 -15.19 17.29
CA LEU A 329 -8.60 -16.04 18.27
C LEU A 329 -9.67 -16.66 19.16
N LEU A 330 -9.69 -17.98 19.16
CA LEU A 330 -10.58 -18.79 19.97
C LEU A 330 -9.94 -19.05 21.34
N PRO A 331 -10.75 -19.40 22.35
CA PRO A 331 -10.23 -19.95 23.60
C PRO A 331 -9.37 -21.20 23.33
N PRO A 332 -8.35 -21.48 24.17
CA PRO A 332 -7.48 -22.64 23.98
C PRO A 332 -8.27 -23.94 23.84
N ARG A 333 -7.99 -24.70 22.78
CA ARG A 333 -8.65 -25.98 22.43
C ARG A 333 -10.12 -25.85 22.04
N ALA A 334 -10.64 -24.64 21.82
CA ALA A 334 -11.98 -24.45 21.31
C ALA A 334 -12.06 -24.74 19.80
N VAL A 335 -13.24 -25.15 19.36
CA VAL A 335 -13.54 -25.45 17.96
C VAL A 335 -14.78 -24.70 17.50
N VAL A 336 -14.75 -24.22 16.26
CA VAL A 336 -15.97 -23.71 15.62
C VAL A 336 -16.83 -24.91 15.24
N SER A 337 -17.99 -25.00 15.86
CA SER A 337 -18.94 -26.10 15.71
C SER A 337 -20.20 -25.71 14.93
N ARG A 338 -20.50 -24.41 14.77
CA ARG A 338 -21.62 -23.92 13.96
C ARG A 338 -21.30 -22.62 13.22
N LEU A 339 -21.87 -22.44 12.02
CA LEU A 339 -21.86 -21.18 11.29
C LEU A 339 -23.27 -20.97 10.72
N THR A 340 -23.85 -19.80 10.98
CA THR A 340 -25.17 -19.41 10.51
C THR A 340 -25.08 -18.05 9.84
N LEU A 341 -25.81 -17.88 8.73
CA LEU A 341 -25.93 -16.64 7.99
C LEU A 341 -27.40 -16.25 7.88
N TRP A 342 -27.70 -14.95 7.96
CA TRP A 342 -29.03 -14.44 7.67
C TRP A 342 -29.13 -14.03 6.21
N ILE A 343 -30.10 -14.58 5.48
CA ILE A 343 -30.43 -14.20 4.10
C ILE A 343 -31.89 -13.77 4.10
N ASP A 344 -32.16 -12.53 3.68
CA ASP A 344 -33.51 -11.92 3.68
C ASP A 344 -34.26 -12.02 5.03
N GLY A 345 -33.52 -12.00 6.14
CA GLY A 345 -34.05 -12.09 7.50
C GLY A 345 -34.28 -13.52 8.01
N GLU A 346 -34.03 -14.54 7.20
CA GLU A 346 -34.12 -15.95 7.60
C GLU A 346 -32.75 -16.52 7.98
N GLU A 347 -32.69 -17.23 9.12
CA GLU A 347 -31.50 -17.98 9.54
C GLU A 347 -31.24 -19.17 8.62
N ARG A 348 -30.03 -19.28 8.08
CA ARG A 348 -29.57 -20.42 7.27
C ARG A 348 -28.26 -20.95 7.81
N GLU A 349 -28.26 -22.21 8.22
CA GLU A 349 -27.04 -22.90 8.66
C GLU A 349 -26.12 -23.15 7.46
N ALA A 350 -24.85 -22.76 7.60
CA ALA A 350 -23.84 -22.95 6.57
C ALA A 350 -23.32 -24.40 6.59
N ALA A 351 -22.98 -24.92 5.42
CA ALA A 351 -22.45 -26.26 5.28
C ALA A 351 -21.00 -26.36 5.80
N PHE A 352 -20.74 -27.31 6.69
CA PHE A 352 -19.39 -27.68 7.17
C PHE A 352 -18.74 -28.69 6.21
N ALA A 353 -17.55 -28.39 5.70
CA ALA A 353 -16.75 -29.38 4.97
C ALA A 353 -15.24 -29.09 5.09
N GLY A 354 -14.41 -30.07 4.70
CA GLY A 354 -12.95 -30.00 4.84
C GLY A 354 -12.28 -28.91 3.98
N ASN A 355 -11.15 -28.38 4.49
CA ASN A 355 -10.44 -27.17 4.04
C ASN A 355 -10.20 -27.00 2.52
N ALA A 356 -10.03 -28.08 1.75
CA ALA A 356 -9.69 -27.99 0.32
C ALA A 356 -10.93 -27.97 -0.60
N GLN A 357 -11.95 -28.77 -0.29
CA GLN A 357 -13.15 -28.93 -1.12
C GLN A 357 -14.14 -27.77 -0.94
N VAL A 358 -14.16 -27.16 0.25
CA VAL A 358 -14.94 -25.94 0.55
C VAL A 358 -14.35 -24.70 -0.12
N ARG A 359 -13.02 -24.63 -0.24
CA ARG A 359 -12.32 -23.46 -0.79
C ARG A 359 -12.57 -23.27 -2.29
N GLY A 360 -12.51 -24.36 -3.06
CA GLY A 360 -12.85 -24.33 -4.49
C GLY A 360 -14.32 -23.95 -4.72
N ALA A 361 -15.23 -24.53 -3.93
CA ALA A 361 -16.65 -24.19 -3.98
C ALA A 361 -16.92 -22.73 -3.58
N TYR A 362 -16.21 -22.18 -2.58
CA TYR A 362 -16.32 -20.78 -2.17
C TYR A 362 -15.83 -19.83 -3.27
N GLN A 363 -14.68 -20.10 -3.89
CA GLN A 363 -14.16 -19.29 -4.99
C GLN A 363 -15.11 -19.31 -6.19
N ASP A 364 -15.64 -20.49 -6.56
CA ASP A 364 -16.66 -20.61 -7.60
C ASP A 364 -17.93 -19.82 -7.25
N VAL A 365 -18.37 -19.87 -5.99
CA VAL A 365 -19.57 -19.14 -5.54
C VAL A 365 -19.35 -17.62 -5.53
N VAL A 366 -18.22 -17.13 -5.04
CA VAL A 366 -17.92 -15.69 -4.94
C VAL A 366 -17.56 -15.09 -6.30
N GLN A 367 -16.72 -15.77 -7.08
CA GLN A 367 -16.22 -15.25 -8.35
C GLN A 367 -17.19 -15.51 -9.52
N VAL A 368 -17.86 -16.67 -9.54
CA VAL A 368 -18.74 -17.08 -10.67
C VAL A 368 -20.21 -16.81 -10.37
N LYS A 369 -20.70 -17.14 -9.16
CA LYS A 369 -22.15 -17.09 -8.84
C LYS A 369 -22.61 -15.86 -8.04
N ARG A 370 -21.68 -15.08 -7.47
CA ARG A 370 -21.95 -13.89 -6.62
C ARG A 370 -23.05 -14.11 -5.56
N LEU A 371 -23.06 -15.29 -4.92
CA LEU A 371 -23.99 -15.55 -3.80
C LEU A 371 -23.41 -15.01 -2.49
N ASP A 372 -24.16 -15.18 -1.39
CA ASP A 372 -23.84 -14.75 -0.02
C ASP A 372 -23.15 -15.86 0.81
N PRO A 373 -21.87 -16.25 0.61
CA PRO A 373 -21.23 -17.20 1.52
C PRO A 373 -20.60 -16.49 2.74
N ALA A 374 -20.90 -17.01 3.93
CA ALA A 374 -20.00 -16.91 5.07
C ALA A 374 -19.12 -18.17 5.10
N LEU A 375 -17.82 -17.99 5.31
CA LEU A 375 -16.85 -19.07 5.41
C LEU A 375 -16.02 -18.92 6.68
N VAL A 376 -15.87 -20.01 7.43
CA VAL A 376 -14.91 -20.11 8.52
C VAL A 376 -13.87 -21.17 8.18
N THR A 377 -12.59 -20.82 8.24
CA THR A 377 -11.47 -21.72 7.93
C THR A 377 -10.47 -21.73 9.09
N GLN A 378 -10.04 -22.90 9.56
CA GLN A 378 -8.95 -22.99 10.53
C GLN A 378 -7.64 -22.49 9.88
N CYS A 379 -7.00 -21.48 10.48
CA CYS A 379 -5.75 -20.91 9.96
C CYS A 379 -4.55 -21.08 10.90
N GLY A 380 -4.74 -21.59 12.11
CA GLY A 380 -3.66 -21.92 13.05
C GLY A 380 -4.19 -22.57 14.34
N PRO A 381 -3.32 -22.81 15.34
CA PRO A 381 -3.76 -23.20 16.68
C PRO A 381 -4.71 -22.15 17.25
N ASP A 382 -5.89 -22.59 17.73
CA ASP A 382 -6.93 -21.75 18.33
C ASP A 382 -7.31 -20.52 17.49
N ARG A 383 -7.20 -20.63 16.17
CA ARG A 383 -7.33 -19.48 15.27
C ARG A 383 -8.08 -19.84 14.00
N VAL A 384 -9.12 -19.06 13.73
CA VAL A 384 -9.98 -19.23 12.56
C VAL A 384 -10.09 -17.93 11.79
N ARG A 385 -10.23 -18.06 10.48
CA ARG A 385 -10.52 -16.96 9.58
C ARG A 385 -11.98 -16.96 9.20
N LEU A 386 -12.65 -15.85 9.42
CA LEU A 386 -13.99 -15.54 8.96
C LEU A 386 -13.91 -14.73 7.66
N GLN A 387 -14.67 -15.14 6.65
CA GLN A 387 -14.91 -14.38 5.43
C GLN A 387 -16.42 -14.25 5.21
N CYS A 388 -16.88 -13.05 4.93
CA CYS A 388 -18.29 -12.74 4.73
C CYS A 388 -18.41 -11.90 3.45
N PHE A 389 -18.97 -12.50 2.40
CA PHE A 389 -19.22 -11.83 1.14
C PHE A 389 -20.62 -12.16 0.63
N PRO A 390 -21.30 -11.23 -0.07
CA PRO A 390 -21.08 -9.79 -0.03
C PRO A 390 -21.72 -9.18 1.22
N VAL A 391 -21.07 -8.18 1.82
CA VAL A 391 -21.78 -7.22 2.66
C VAL A 391 -22.46 -6.22 1.73
N PRO A 392 -23.81 -6.20 1.65
CA PRO A 392 -24.53 -5.44 0.64
C PRO A 392 -24.40 -3.92 0.87
N PRO A 393 -24.41 -3.10 -0.20
CA PRO A 393 -24.36 -1.65 -0.05
C PRO A 393 -25.61 -1.14 0.69
N ASN A 394 -25.40 -0.29 1.70
CA ASN A 394 -26.44 0.27 2.58
C ASN A 394 -27.30 -0.78 3.31
N GLY A 395 -26.79 -2.01 3.49
CA GLY A 395 -27.50 -3.09 4.17
C GLY A 395 -26.60 -3.83 5.16
N PRO A 396 -27.19 -4.44 6.21
CA PRO A 396 -26.43 -5.25 7.13
C PRO A 396 -26.19 -6.68 6.58
N MET A 397 -25.08 -7.28 6.96
CA MET A 397 -24.85 -8.72 6.87
C MET A 397 -24.63 -9.26 8.28
N GLN A 398 -25.42 -10.25 8.69
CA GLN A 398 -25.31 -10.86 10.01
C GLN A 398 -24.85 -12.32 9.90
N VAL A 399 -23.86 -12.68 10.71
CA VAL A 399 -23.34 -14.05 10.83
C VAL A 399 -23.27 -14.47 12.29
N ARG A 400 -23.49 -15.74 12.58
CA ARG A 400 -23.36 -16.32 13.92
C ARG A 400 -22.43 -17.51 13.91
N ILE A 401 -21.47 -17.51 14.81
CA ILE A 401 -20.44 -18.54 14.94
C ILE A 401 -20.67 -19.27 16.25
N GLY A 402 -20.96 -20.57 16.18
CA GLY A 402 -21.00 -21.45 17.33
C GLY A 402 -19.60 -21.99 17.66
N ILE A 403 -19.20 -21.86 18.92
CA ILE A 403 -17.88 -22.23 19.42
C ILE A 403 -18.09 -23.19 20.60
N THR A 404 -17.60 -24.41 20.47
CA THR A 404 -17.54 -25.37 21.57
C THR A 404 -16.14 -25.29 22.19
N LEU A 405 -16.06 -25.14 23.52
CA LEU A 405 -14.80 -24.95 24.21
C LEU A 405 -14.73 -25.73 25.53
N PRO A 406 -13.53 -26.12 25.96
CA PRO A 406 -13.31 -26.51 27.35
C PRO A 406 -13.16 -25.28 28.25
N LEU A 407 -13.58 -25.40 29.51
CA LEU A 407 -13.29 -24.43 30.56
C LEU A 407 -11.93 -24.74 31.19
N ASP A 408 -11.22 -23.72 31.66
CA ASP A 408 -9.91 -23.90 32.29
C ASP A 408 -10.04 -24.09 33.80
N PRO A 409 -9.70 -25.27 34.37
CA PRO A 409 -9.84 -25.50 35.80
C PRO A 409 -8.80 -24.69 36.59
N LEU A 410 -9.26 -23.68 37.32
CA LEU A 410 -8.40 -22.88 38.22
C LEU A 410 -8.17 -23.59 39.57
N SER A 411 -9.14 -24.37 40.02
CA SER A 411 -9.09 -25.16 41.26
C SER A 411 -10.16 -26.25 41.22
N ALA A 412 -10.25 -27.07 42.27
CA ALA A 412 -11.32 -28.08 42.39
C ALA A 412 -12.75 -27.50 42.34
N GLU A 413 -12.91 -26.21 42.65
CA GLU A 413 -14.24 -25.57 42.76
C GLU A 413 -14.45 -24.42 41.76
N ARG A 414 -13.45 -24.08 40.94
CA ARG A 414 -13.52 -22.93 40.03
C ARG A 414 -12.93 -23.24 38.68
N ALA A 415 -13.60 -22.77 37.63
CA ALA A 415 -13.12 -22.79 36.26
C ALA A 415 -13.20 -21.39 35.65
N ALA A 416 -12.28 -21.08 34.74
CA ALA A 416 -12.26 -19.85 33.97
C ALA A 416 -12.85 -20.07 32.57
N LEU A 417 -13.57 -19.05 32.10
CA LEU A 417 -13.98 -18.91 30.71
C LEU A 417 -13.07 -17.86 30.07
N GLU A 418 -12.32 -18.25 29.04
CA GLU A 418 -11.70 -17.29 28.13
C GLU A 418 -12.69 -16.95 27.00
N LEU A 419 -12.79 -15.67 26.65
CA LEU A 419 -13.67 -15.22 25.57
C LEU A 419 -12.92 -15.18 24.23
N PRO A 420 -13.59 -15.53 23.11
CA PRO A 420 -13.01 -15.32 21.79
C PRO A 420 -12.81 -13.83 21.51
N ARG A 421 -11.83 -13.49 20.67
CA ARG A 421 -11.55 -12.09 20.28
C ARG A 421 -11.17 -11.96 18.81
N ILE A 422 -11.43 -10.80 18.24
CA ILE A 422 -10.94 -10.45 16.89
C ILE A 422 -9.47 -10.08 17.04
N ALA A 423 -8.58 -10.82 16.38
CA ALA A 423 -7.14 -10.57 16.39
C ALA A 423 -6.71 -9.67 15.22
N GLU A 424 -7.39 -9.79 14.07
CA GLU A 424 -7.14 -8.97 12.89
C GLU A 424 -8.41 -8.83 12.06
N HIS A 425 -8.60 -7.71 11.39
CA HIS A 425 -9.78 -7.44 10.56
C HIS A 425 -9.51 -6.38 9.47
N ASN A 426 -10.33 -6.38 8.43
CA ASN A 426 -10.27 -5.40 7.33
C ASN A 426 -11.43 -4.37 7.35
N PHE A 427 -12.18 -4.25 8.44
CA PHE A 427 -13.31 -3.33 8.59
C PHE A 427 -13.09 -2.39 9.77
N ASP A 428 -13.81 -1.27 9.84
CA ASP A 428 -13.80 -0.41 11.02
C ASP A 428 -14.74 -0.94 12.10
N VAL A 429 -14.61 -0.42 13.33
CA VAL A 429 -15.56 -0.68 14.41
C VAL A 429 -16.46 0.54 14.53
N SER A 430 -17.77 0.37 14.44
CA SER A 430 -18.71 1.49 14.54
C SER A 430 -18.64 2.15 15.92
N ASP A 431 -18.69 3.49 15.95
CA ASP A 431 -18.82 4.25 17.21
C ASP A 431 -20.12 3.90 17.96
N ALA A 432 -21.15 3.49 17.23
CA ALA A 432 -22.44 3.05 17.76
C ALA A 432 -22.53 1.51 17.91
N LEU A 433 -21.39 0.81 18.02
CA LEU A 433 -21.36 -0.65 18.10
C LEU A 433 -22.20 -1.17 19.28
N GLU A 434 -23.24 -1.92 18.96
CA GLU A 434 -24.02 -2.66 19.96
C GLU A 434 -23.20 -3.85 20.47
N ARG A 435 -22.89 -3.85 21.77
CA ARG A 435 -22.12 -4.90 22.44
C ARG A 435 -22.95 -5.55 23.53
N ALA A 436 -23.05 -6.87 23.50
CA ALA A 436 -23.74 -7.61 24.55
C ALA A 436 -23.06 -8.97 24.79
N ILE A 437 -22.86 -9.32 26.06
CA ILE A 437 -22.46 -10.66 26.46
C ILE A 437 -23.51 -11.21 27.41
N TRP A 438 -23.96 -12.43 27.17
CA TRP A 438 -25.02 -13.13 27.90
C TRP A 438 -24.54 -14.54 28.20
N LEU A 439 -24.20 -14.83 29.45
CA LEU A 439 -23.72 -16.14 29.87
C LEU A 439 -24.74 -16.80 30.80
N ARG A 440 -24.94 -18.10 30.60
CA ARG A 440 -25.70 -18.97 31.48
C ARG A 440 -24.78 -20.06 32.02
N SER A 441 -24.87 -20.35 33.31
CA SER A 441 -24.07 -21.42 33.92
C SER A 441 -24.90 -22.28 34.88
N THR A 442 -24.55 -23.57 34.96
CA THR A 442 -25.07 -24.47 36.00
C THR A 442 -24.54 -24.14 37.40
N ARG A 443 -23.50 -23.30 37.51
CA ARG A 443 -22.93 -22.84 38.79
C ARG A 443 -22.89 -21.31 38.87
N ALA A 444 -22.77 -20.80 40.09
CA ALA A 444 -22.70 -19.37 40.34
C ALA A 444 -21.44 -18.75 39.72
N PHE A 445 -21.59 -17.57 39.11
CA PHE A 445 -20.47 -16.77 38.65
C PHE A 445 -19.77 -16.13 39.86
N VAL A 446 -18.44 -16.12 39.84
CA VAL A 446 -17.63 -15.40 40.82
C VAL A 446 -17.13 -14.12 40.15
N ASP A 447 -17.72 -12.98 40.51
CA ASP A 447 -17.36 -11.68 39.93
C ASP A 447 -15.96 -11.25 40.40
N THR A 448 -15.09 -10.84 39.49
CA THR A 448 -13.78 -10.25 39.80
C THR A 448 -13.82 -8.72 39.90
N ASP A 449 -14.82 -8.05 39.31
CA ASP A 449 -14.81 -6.58 39.12
C ASP A 449 -16.09 -5.84 39.58
N GLY A 450 -16.98 -6.49 40.35
CA GLY A 450 -18.01 -5.83 41.14
C GLY A 450 -19.15 -5.15 40.37
N GLY A 451 -19.36 -5.52 39.10
CA GLY A 451 -20.31 -4.87 38.19
C GLY A 451 -21.53 -5.71 37.79
N SER A 452 -21.72 -6.92 38.33
CA SER A 452 -22.74 -7.85 37.83
C SER A 452 -23.86 -8.18 38.82
N SER A 453 -25.10 -8.22 38.30
CA SER A 453 -26.25 -8.77 39.01
C SER A 453 -26.37 -10.27 38.71
N ALA A 454 -25.82 -11.12 39.59
CA ALA A 454 -26.14 -12.54 39.58
C ALA A 454 -27.52 -12.74 40.23
N THR A 455 -28.54 -13.07 39.44
CA THR A 455 -29.85 -13.47 39.97
C THR A 455 -29.89 -14.99 40.12
N ASP A 456 -30.02 -15.46 41.36
CA ASP A 456 -30.38 -16.83 41.71
C ASP A 456 -31.91 -16.94 41.67
N ASP A 457 -32.44 -17.58 40.62
CA ASP A 457 -33.88 -17.71 40.36
C ASP A 457 -34.34 -19.16 40.61
N GLY A 458 -34.06 -19.68 41.81
CA GLY A 458 -34.80 -20.81 42.40
C GLY A 458 -34.90 -22.08 41.54
N GLY A 459 -33.80 -22.53 40.92
CA GLY A 459 -33.71 -23.76 40.13
C GLY A 459 -33.38 -23.57 38.64
N GLU A 460 -33.31 -22.33 38.16
CA GLU A 460 -32.84 -21.96 36.82
C GLU A 460 -31.31 -21.72 36.77
N PRO A 461 -30.64 -21.90 35.62
CA PRO A 461 -29.20 -21.64 35.48
C PRO A 461 -28.86 -20.15 35.73
N PHE A 462 -27.76 -19.90 36.45
CA PHE A 462 -27.26 -18.57 36.77
C PHE A 462 -27.02 -17.76 35.49
N ARG A 463 -27.39 -16.48 35.51
CA ARG A 463 -27.22 -15.57 34.37
C ARG A 463 -26.23 -14.45 34.68
N TRP A 464 -25.38 -14.14 33.71
CA TRP A 464 -24.51 -12.97 33.72
C TRP A 464 -24.68 -12.22 32.42
N SER A 465 -24.89 -10.90 32.49
CA SER A 465 -24.98 -10.07 31.30
C SER A 465 -24.32 -8.73 31.50
N THR A 466 -23.70 -8.21 30.45
CA THR A 466 -23.18 -6.84 30.42
C THR A 466 -23.43 -6.21 29.05
N ALA A 467 -23.92 -4.97 29.06
CA ALA A 467 -23.89 -4.08 27.91
C ALA A 467 -22.62 -3.24 28.07
N VAL A 468 -21.51 -3.71 27.49
CA VAL A 468 -20.18 -3.13 27.74
C VAL A 468 -20.05 -1.80 26.99
N PRO A 469 -19.86 -0.65 27.66
CA PRO A 469 -19.61 0.61 26.95
C PRO A 469 -18.17 0.66 26.41
N GLU A 470 -17.17 0.14 27.14
CA GLU A 470 -15.77 0.13 26.72
C GLU A 470 -15.00 -0.98 27.47
N LEU A 471 -14.79 -2.14 26.83
CA LEU A 471 -13.63 -2.98 27.14
C LEU A 471 -12.76 -2.97 25.88
N GLY A 472 -11.57 -2.44 26.04
CA GLY A 472 -10.68 -2.05 24.95
C GLY A 472 -10.42 -3.18 23.97
N LEU A 473 -10.87 -2.96 22.73
CA LEU A 473 -10.07 -3.32 21.57
C LEU A 473 -8.91 -2.30 21.51
N SER A 474 -7.98 -2.37 22.44
CA SER A 474 -6.68 -1.74 22.23
C SER A 474 -5.93 -2.63 21.23
N ALA A 475 -5.65 -2.03 20.07
CA ALA A 475 -4.95 -2.60 18.93
C ALA A 475 -3.60 -3.26 19.26
#